data_AF-P13964-F1
#
_entry.id   AF-P13964-F1
#
_cell.length_a   1.000
_cell.length_b   1.000
_cell.length_c   1.000
_cell.angle_alpha   90.00
_cell.angle_beta   90.00
_cell.angle_gamma   90.00
#
_symmetry.space_group_name_H-M   'P 1'
#
loop_
_entity.id
_entity.type
_entity.pdbx_description
1 polymer ?
#
loop_
_entity_poly.entity_id
_entity_poly.type
_entity_poly.pdbx_seq_one_letter_code
_entity_poly.pdbx_strand_id
1 'polypeptide(L)' 'MKSKIMSWLDELPGAAATDFLARRDQIAALMEQAAELTRQAEELRHKAYLQGCTLEGEAKGHWSTQEVERAKARAGW' A
#
# COMPACT_ATOMS: atom_id res chain seq x y z
N MET A 1 1.45 -21.74 -0.47
CA MET A 1 0.86 -21.84 0.89
C MET A 1 1.41 -20.69 1.72
N LYS A 2 0.56 -19.89 2.39
CA LYS A 2 1.05 -18.92 3.39
C LYS A 2 1.56 -19.70 4.60
N SER A 3 2.77 -19.41 5.06
CA SER A 3 3.31 -20.00 6.28
C SER A 3 2.44 -19.58 7.46
N LYS A 4 2.00 -20.54 8.27
CA LYS A 4 1.21 -20.25 9.48
C LYS A 4 2.11 -19.52 10.48
N ILE A 5 1.75 -18.27 10.82
CA ILE A 5 2.48 -17.52 11.83
C ILE A 5 2.46 -18.29 13.15
N MET A 6 3.56 -18.30 13.90
CA MET A 6 3.63 -18.95 15.22
C MET A 6 3.06 -20.39 15.22
N SER A 7 3.38 -21.18 14.19
CA SER A 7 2.90 -22.57 14.08
C SER A 7 3.30 -23.45 15.27
N TRP A 8 4.37 -23.10 15.97
CA TRP A 8 4.80 -23.78 17.20
C TRP A 8 3.75 -23.77 18.32
N LEU A 9 2.74 -22.89 18.28
CA LEU A 9 1.61 -22.93 19.22
C LEU A 9 0.82 -24.24 19.11
N ASP A 10 0.76 -24.83 17.91
CA ASP A 10 0.04 -26.09 17.70
C ASP A 10 0.76 -27.28 18.37
N GLU A 11 2.07 -27.14 18.66
CA GLU A 11 2.90 -28.18 19.29
C GLU A 11 2.88 -28.12 20.82
N LEU A 12 2.25 -27.09 21.42
CA LEU A 12 2.22 -26.93 22.87
C LEU A 12 1.17 -27.86 23.50
N PRO A 13 1.53 -28.63 24.55
CA PRO A 13 0.58 -29.47 25.27
C PRO A 13 -0.60 -28.66 25.81
N GLY A 14 -1.82 -29.10 25.49
CA GLY A 14 -3.03 -28.43 25.94
C GLY A 14 -3.32 -27.08 25.28
N ALA A 15 -2.61 -26.69 24.22
CA ALA A 15 -2.88 -25.43 23.50
C ALA A 15 -4.33 -25.32 22.99
N ALA A 16 -4.93 -26.45 22.61
CA ALA A 16 -6.33 -26.51 22.20
C ALA A 16 -7.32 -26.14 23.32
N ALA A 17 -6.90 -26.20 24.58
CA ALA A 17 -7.70 -25.78 25.74
C ALA A 17 -7.52 -24.29 26.10
N THR A 18 -6.68 -23.55 25.37
CA THR A 18 -6.44 -22.11 25.56
C THR A 18 -6.99 -21.29 24.40
N ASP A 19 -6.96 -19.96 24.54
CA ASP A 19 -7.36 -19.02 23.48
C ASP A 19 -6.20 -18.67 22.52
N PHE A 20 -5.01 -19.26 22.68
CA PHE A 20 -3.83 -18.85 21.93
C PHE A 20 -3.99 -19.06 20.42
N LEU A 21 -4.62 -20.15 20.00
CA LEU A 21 -4.84 -20.44 18.58
C LEU A 21 -5.79 -19.40 17.96
N ALA A 22 -6.85 -19.02 18.68
CA ALA A 22 -7.79 -17.99 18.24
C ALA A 22 -7.11 -16.61 18.14
N ARG A 23 -6.28 -16.25 19.12
CA ARG A 23 -5.50 -14.99 19.09
C ARG A 23 -4.48 -14.95 17.96
N ARG A 24 -3.80 -16.07 17.69
CA ARG A 24 -2.93 -16.20 16.50
C ARG A 24 -3.73 -15.95 15.23
N ASP A 25 -4.91 -16.54 15.10
CA ASP A 25 -5.74 -16.38 13.90
C ASP A 25 -6.22 -14.92 13.73
N GLN A 26 -6.53 -14.22 14.83
CA GLN A 26 -6.79 -12.77 14.81
C GLN A 26 -5.58 -11.95 14.34
N ILE A 27 -4.37 -12.28 14.80
CA ILE A 27 -3.13 -11.62 14.35
C ILE A 27 -2.93 -11.86 12.85
N ALA A 28 -3.16 -13.08 12.36
CA ALA A 28 -3.05 -13.39 10.93
C ALA A 28 -4.05 -12.57 10.10
N ALA A 29 -5.28 -12.40 10.59
CA ALA A 29 -6.29 -11.57 9.93
C ALA A 29 -5.88 -10.09 9.87
N LEU A 30 -5.30 -9.54 10.95
CA LEU A 30 -4.78 -8.16 10.95
C LEU A 30 -3.65 -7.97 9.95
N MET A 31 -2.73 -8.94 9.84
CA MET A 31 -1.65 -8.90 8.85
C MET A 31 -2.20 -8.92 7.41
N GLU A 32 -3.25 -9.71 7.16
CA GLU A 32 -3.90 -9.73 5.86
C GLU A 32 -4.57 -8.39 5.51
N GLN A 33 -5.28 -7.80 6.47
CA GLN A 33 -5.88 -6.48 6.31
C GLN A 33 -4.82 -5.41 6.02
N ALA A 34 -3.68 -5.44 6.72
CA ALA A 34 -2.59 -4.51 6.49
C ALA A 34 -1.97 -4.67 5.09
N ALA A 35 -1.80 -5.91 4.62
CA ALA A 35 -1.32 -6.19 3.27
C ALA A 35 -2.29 -5.65 2.21
N GLU A 36 -3.59 -5.84 2.41
CA GLU A 36 -4.62 -5.35 1.49
C GLU A 36 -4.68 -3.82 1.46
N LEU A 37 -4.61 -3.15 2.62
CA LEU A 37 -4.55 -1.69 2.67
C LEU A 37 -3.29 -1.14 2.00
N THR A 38 -2.15 -1.80 2.17
CA THR A 38 -0.90 -1.43 1.49
C THR A 38 -1.07 -1.52 -0.03
N ARG A 39 -1.63 -2.63 -0.53
CA ARG A 39 -1.91 -2.84 -1.95
C ARG A 39 -2.83 -1.76 -2.52
N GLN A 40 -3.91 -1.44 -1.83
CA GLN A 40 -4.84 -0.38 -2.25
C GLN A 40 -4.15 1.00 -2.26
N ALA A 41 -3.31 1.30 -1.27
CA ALA A 41 -2.56 2.55 -1.23
C ALA A 41 -1.57 2.66 -2.41
N GLU A 42 -0.90 1.57 -2.78
CA GLU A 42 -0.02 1.53 -3.95
C GLU A 42 -0.79 1.76 -5.26
N GLU A 43 -1.96 1.14 -5.42
CA GLU A 43 -2.82 1.38 -6.58
C GLU A 43 -3.26 2.84 -6.69
N LEU A 44 -3.62 3.47 -5.56
CA LEU A 44 -3.99 4.89 -5.54
C LEU A 44 -2.79 5.80 -5.87
N ARG A 45 -1.60 5.50 -5.34
CA ARG A 45 -0.37 6.25 -5.69
C ARG A 45 -0.06 6.14 -7.18
N HIS A 46 -0.20 4.94 -7.75
CA HIS A 46 0.00 4.73 -9.18
C HIS A 46 -1.02 5.53 -10.02
N LYS A 47 -2.30 5.50 -9.66
CA LYS A 47 -3.34 6.31 -10.32
C LYS A 47 -3.03 7.81 -10.24
N ALA A 48 -2.63 8.30 -9.07
CA ALA A 48 -2.27 9.70 -8.87
C ALA A 48 -1.06 10.10 -9.72
N TYR A 49 -0.04 9.25 -9.79
CA TYR A 49 1.13 9.48 -10.65
C TYR A 49 0.73 9.62 -12.12
N LEU A 50 -0.03 8.66 -12.65
CA LEU A 50 -0.49 8.69 -14.03
C LEU A 50 -1.35 9.94 -14.32
N GLN A 51 -2.26 10.28 -13.42
CA GLN A 51 -3.08 11.50 -13.54
C GLN A 51 -2.22 12.76 -13.53
N GLY A 52 -1.18 12.82 -12.68
CA GLY A 52 -0.23 13.93 -12.66
C GLY A 52 0.53 14.07 -13.97
N CYS A 53 1.00 12.96 -14.55
CA CYS A 53 1.66 12.97 -15.86
C CYS A 53 0.72 13.44 -16.98
N THR A 54 -0.52 12.94 -16.99
CA THR A 54 -1.54 13.36 -17.97
C THR A 54 -1.81 14.86 -17.84
N LEU A 55 -2.01 15.37 -16.63
CA LEU A 55 -2.26 16.78 -16.38
C LEU A 55 -1.10 17.67 -16.81
N GLU A 56 0.15 17.26 -16.55
CA GLU A 56 1.33 18.00 -17.04
C GLU A 56 1.40 18.00 -18.58
N GLY A 57 1.06 16.88 -19.22
CA GLY A 57 0.97 16.79 -20.68
C GLY A 57 -0.10 17.72 -21.26
N GLU A 58 -1.29 17.74 -20.66
CA GLU A 58 -2.38 18.66 -21.04
C GLU A 58 -1.97 20.12 -20.85
N ALA A 59 -1.29 20.44 -19.74
CA ALA A 59 -0.76 21.77 -19.51
C ALA A 59 0.27 22.16 -20.59
N LYS A 60 1.15 21.25 -20.99
CA LYS A 60 2.12 21.47 -22.09
C LYS A 60 1.47 21.54 -23.47
N GLY A 61 0.20 21.14 -23.60
CA GLY A 61 -0.62 21.37 -24.78
C GLY A 61 -1.26 22.76 -24.84
N HIS A 62 -1.50 23.38 -23.68
CA HIS A 62 -2.09 24.72 -23.56
C HIS A 62 -1.02 25.82 -23.48
N TRP A 63 0.02 25.56 -22.71
CA TRP A 63 1.20 26.41 -22.56
C TRP A 63 2.39 25.73 -23.19
N SER A 64 3.38 26.50 -23.65
CA SER A 64 4.61 25.89 -24.14
C SER A 64 5.32 25.11 -23.04
N THR A 65 6.07 24.07 -23.42
CA THR A 65 6.89 23.31 -22.47
C THR A 65 7.80 24.23 -21.64
N GLN A 66 8.39 25.26 -22.26
CA GLN A 66 9.27 26.21 -21.55
C GLN A 66 8.53 27.02 -20.49
N GLU A 67 7.29 27.42 -20.73
CA GLU A 67 6.48 28.15 -19.74
C GLU A 67 6.15 27.27 -18.55
N VAL A 68 5.79 25.99 -18.80
CA VAL A 68 5.53 25.01 -17.75
C VAL A 68 6.79 24.75 -16.92
N GLU A 69 7.95 24.52 -17.54
CA GLU A 69 9.20 24.31 -16.79
C GLU A 69 9.62 25.53 -15.98
N ARG A 70 9.47 26.75 -16.54
CA ARG A 70 9.70 27.99 -15.78
C ARG A 70 8.74 28.12 -14.61
N ALA A 71 7.48 27.67 -14.77
CA ALA A 71 6.51 27.67 -13.68
C ALA A 71 6.89 26.69 -12.57
N LYS A 72 7.31 25.46 -12.91
CA LYS A 72 7.81 24.45 -11.95
C LYS A 72 9.02 24.97 -11.18
N ALA A 73 10.00 25.56 -11.88
CA ALA A 73 11.17 26.15 -11.25
C ALA A 73 10.83 27.27 -10.25
N ARG A 74 9.86 28.15 -10.58
CA ARG A 74 9.38 29.19 -9.65
C ARG A 74 8.66 28.60 -8.43
N ALA A 75 8.01 27.45 -8.59
CA ALA A 75 7.28 26.76 -7.52
C ALA A 75 8.17 25.83 -6.67
N GLY A 76 9.43 25.61 -7.05
CA GLY A 76 10.34 24.69 -6.35
C GLY A 76 10.05 23.21 -6.60
N TRP A 77 9.43 22.90 -7.73
CA TRP A 77 9.23 21.54 -8.25
C TRP A 77 10.38 21.15 -9.18
#